data_AF-A0A813R8C1-F1
#
_entry.id   AF-A0A813R8C1-F1
#
_cell.length_a   1.000
_cell.length_b   1.000
_cell.length_c   1.000
_cell.angle_alpha   90.00
_cell.angle_beta   90.00
_cell.angle_gamma   90.00
#
_symmetry.space_group_name_H-M   'P 1'
#
loop_
_entity.id
_entity.type
_entity.pdbx_description
1 polymer ?
#
loop_
_entity_poly.entity_id
_entity_poly.type
_entity_poly.pdbx_seq_one_letter_code
_entity_poly.pdbx_strand_id
1 'polypeptide(L)'
;MTWKKYTHLEPFGVDLVGCSGGGGGVPEPPGMICNAYSGDTNCDTSLPILCVKYDDSPQPTIPVTWNYSFGWNRGHIRLTSSVRGSVFRDLSEVNEFCGVIFGNGWRTATFHDGGGGWNYYSYGNISSDKRFWVHVNDQDANCWNR
;
A
#
# COMPACT_ATOMS: atom_id res chain seq x y z
N MET A 1 1.24 -9.47 2.79
CA MET A 1 1.83 -8.58 3.82
C MET A 1 0.88 -7.44 4.10
N THR A 2 1.11 -6.66 5.16
CA THR A 2 0.32 -5.47 5.45
C THR A 2 1.18 -4.23 5.68
N TRP A 3 0.62 -3.07 5.35
CA TRP A 3 1.20 -1.74 5.47
C TRP A 3 0.27 -0.82 6.30
N LYS A 4 0.73 0.40 6.58
CA LYS A 4 -0.06 1.46 7.23
C LYS A 4 0.29 2.83 6.64
N LYS A 5 -0.58 3.81 6.85
CA LYS A 5 -0.32 5.22 6.55
C LYS A 5 0.61 5.82 7.60
N TYR A 6 1.69 6.46 7.14
CA TYR A 6 2.62 7.23 7.99
C TYR A 6 2.09 8.63 8.26
N THR A 7 1.75 9.36 7.19
CA THR A 7 1.33 10.75 7.30
C THR A 7 0.47 11.16 6.11
N HIS A 8 -0.29 12.24 6.29
CA HIS A 8 -0.96 12.99 5.25
C HIS A 8 -0.27 14.35 5.10
N LEU A 9 0.08 14.74 3.88
CA LEU A 9 0.71 16.02 3.58
C LEU A 9 -0.33 16.99 3.03
N GLU A 10 -0.95 17.76 3.92
CA GLU A 10 -1.76 18.91 3.54
C GLU A 10 -0.87 20.10 3.15
N PRO A 11 -1.28 20.95 2.19
CA PRO A 11 -2.53 20.91 1.40
C PRO A 11 -2.43 20.04 0.12
N PHE A 12 -1.43 19.16 0.02
CA PHE A 12 -1.07 18.50 -1.23
C PHE A 12 -1.93 17.28 -1.57
N GLY A 13 -2.76 16.80 -0.64
CA GLY A 13 -3.61 15.63 -0.86
C GLY A 13 -2.80 14.35 -1.06
N VAL A 14 -1.64 14.25 -0.40
CA VAL A 14 -0.67 13.16 -0.56
C VAL A 14 -0.57 12.35 0.72
N ASP A 15 -0.60 11.04 0.58
CA ASP A 15 -0.34 10.10 1.67
C ASP A 15 1.02 9.43 1.50
N LEU A 16 1.76 9.31 2.61
CA LEU A 16 2.88 8.37 2.72
C LEU A 16 2.34 7.06 3.28
N VAL A 17 2.49 5.98 2.52
CA VAL A 17 2.10 4.63 2.94
C VAL A 17 3.29 3.70 2.84
N GLY A 18 3.35 2.73 3.73
CA GLY A 18 4.48 1.81 3.79
C GLY A 18 4.45 0.95 5.04
N CYS A 19 5.59 0.37 5.34
CA CYS A 19 5.83 -0.27 6.62
C CYS A 19 7.30 -0.15 7.00
N SER A 20 7.60 -0.35 8.27
CA SER A 20 8.97 -0.28 8.75
C SER A 20 9.70 -1.60 8.63
N GLY A 21 10.97 -1.49 8.21
CA GLY A 21 11.81 -2.62 7.81
C GLY A 21 12.94 -2.26 6.83
N GLY A 22 12.95 -1.04 6.26
CA GLY A 22 13.96 -0.63 5.26
C GLY A 22 14.45 0.81 5.31
N GLY A 23 14.98 1.24 6.47
CA GLY A 23 16.03 2.26 6.52
C GLY A 23 15.70 3.68 6.05
N GLY A 24 14.45 4.14 6.22
CA GLY A 24 14.02 5.48 5.77
C GLY A 24 14.27 6.66 6.71
N GLY A 25 14.71 6.41 7.96
CA GLY A 25 15.02 7.50 8.91
C GLY A 25 13.83 8.36 9.38
N VAL A 26 12.59 7.98 9.06
CA VAL A 26 11.38 8.62 9.61
C VAL A 26 11.03 7.99 10.96
N PRO A 27 10.71 8.78 12.01
CA PRO A 27 10.19 8.25 13.27
C PRO A 27 8.94 7.41 13.00
N GLU A 28 8.99 6.15 13.39
CA GLU A 28 7.94 5.18 13.04
C GLU A 28 6.82 5.21 14.09
N PRO A 29 5.56 5.32 13.67
CA PRO A 29 4.44 5.04 14.57
C PRO A 29 4.53 3.61 15.14
N PRO A 30 4.05 3.36 16.37
CA PRO A 30 3.94 2.01 16.90
C PRO A 30 3.14 1.09 15.95
N GLY A 31 3.64 -0.14 15.78
CA GLY A 31 2.98 -1.14 14.94
C GLY A 31 3.16 -0.93 13.43
N MET A 32 4.29 -0.35 13.01
CA MET A 32 4.67 -0.21 11.60
C MET A 32 5.47 -1.39 11.04
N ILE A 33 6.02 -2.27 11.89
CA ILE A 33 6.85 -3.40 11.46
C ILE A 33 6.06 -4.33 10.53
N CYS A 34 6.71 -4.82 9.48
CA CYS A 34 6.16 -5.78 8.53
C CYS A 34 7.25 -6.77 8.10
N ASN A 35 6.85 -7.80 7.36
CA ASN A 35 7.77 -8.78 6.79
C ASN A 35 7.37 -9.03 5.33
N ALA A 36 8.09 -8.39 4.41
CA ALA A 36 7.87 -8.54 2.98
C ALA A 36 8.30 -9.91 2.44
N TYR A 37 9.05 -10.70 3.20
CA TYR A 37 9.59 -12.00 2.78
C TYR A 37 8.67 -13.17 3.12
N SER A 38 8.00 -13.13 4.28
CA SER A 38 7.14 -14.23 4.75
C SER A 38 5.71 -13.79 5.13
N GLY A 39 5.42 -12.50 5.08
CA GLY A 39 4.18 -11.94 5.60
C GLY A 39 4.21 -11.73 7.12
N ASP A 40 3.35 -10.83 7.58
CA ASP A 40 3.35 -10.29 8.94
C ASP A 40 1.97 -10.33 9.62
N THR A 41 0.95 -10.84 8.95
CA THR A 41 -0.43 -10.80 9.44
C THR A 41 -1.17 -12.10 9.11
N ASN A 42 -1.93 -12.62 10.08
CA ASN A 42 -2.76 -13.81 9.88
C ASN A 42 -3.81 -13.55 8.78
N CYS A 43 -3.93 -14.48 7.84
CA CYS A 43 -4.81 -14.35 6.68
C CYS A 43 -6.31 -14.29 7.00
N ASP A 44 -6.72 -14.76 8.17
CA ASP A 44 -8.11 -14.63 8.64
C ASP A 44 -8.39 -13.27 9.30
N THR A 45 -7.39 -12.40 9.42
CA THR A 45 -7.57 -11.02 9.89
C THR A 45 -8.33 -10.21 8.85
N SER A 46 -9.39 -9.52 9.29
CA SER A 46 -10.16 -8.64 8.41
C SER A 46 -9.55 -7.22 8.36
N LEU A 47 -8.86 -6.89 7.26
CA LEU A 47 -8.23 -5.59 7.03
C LEU A 47 -8.61 -5.06 5.64
N PRO A 48 -8.62 -3.73 5.43
CA PRO A 48 -8.81 -3.16 4.10
C PRO A 48 -7.75 -3.63 3.11
N ILE A 49 -8.08 -3.73 1.82
CA ILE A 49 -7.10 -3.78 0.73
C ILE A 49 -6.71 -2.35 0.37
N LEU A 50 -5.42 -2.07 0.23
CA LEU A 50 -4.97 -0.86 -0.44
C LEU A 50 -5.10 -1.06 -1.95
N CYS A 51 -6.00 -0.31 -2.56
CA CYS A 51 -6.15 -0.28 -4.01
C CYS A 51 -5.45 0.96 -4.57
N VAL A 52 -4.88 0.81 -5.75
CA VAL A 52 -4.20 1.87 -6.50
C VAL A 52 -4.74 1.96 -7.91
N LYS A 53 -4.79 3.19 -8.44
CA LYS A 53 -4.96 3.48 -9.86
C LYS A 53 -3.80 4.33 -10.35
N TYR A 54 -3.03 3.77 -11.29
CA TYR A 54 -2.02 4.52 -12.03
C TYR A 54 -2.71 5.35 -13.12
N ASP A 55 -2.42 6.64 -13.17
CA ASP A 55 -2.97 7.57 -14.16
C ASP A 55 -1.93 8.60 -14.65
N ASP A 56 -0.65 8.31 -14.41
CA ASP A 56 0.48 9.17 -14.73
C ASP A 56 0.46 10.54 -14.04
N SER A 57 -0.22 10.61 -12.89
CA SER A 57 -0.29 11.83 -12.08
C SER A 57 1.09 12.44 -11.80
N PRO A 58 1.27 13.76 -12.01
CA PRO A 58 2.56 14.40 -11.82
C PRO A 58 2.95 14.37 -10.35
N GLN A 59 4.26 14.19 -10.12
CA GLN A 59 4.84 14.28 -8.79
C GLN A 59 4.64 15.70 -8.24
N PRO A 60 4.01 15.87 -7.07
CA PRO A 60 3.76 17.18 -6.51
C PRO A 60 5.06 17.81 -5.99
N THR A 61 5.13 19.14 -6.02
CA THR A 61 6.24 19.90 -5.43
C THR A 61 6.04 19.98 -3.91
N ILE A 62 6.52 18.97 -3.20
CA ILE A 62 6.48 18.88 -1.73
C ILE A 62 7.89 18.88 -1.13
N PRO A 63 8.07 19.37 0.12
CA PRO A 63 9.37 19.48 0.77
C PRO A 63 9.86 18.12 1.32
N VAL A 64 9.98 17.12 0.46
CA VAL A 64 10.51 15.78 0.80
C VAL A 64 11.69 15.45 -0.10
N THR A 65 12.62 14.64 0.41
CA THR A 65 13.73 14.12 -0.37
C THR A 65 13.30 12.85 -1.07
N TRP A 66 13.09 12.94 -2.38
CA TRP A 66 12.75 11.80 -3.22
C TRP A 66 13.91 10.83 -3.33
N ASN A 67 13.65 9.55 -3.04
CA ASN A 67 14.60 8.46 -3.21
C ASN A 67 13.85 7.13 -3.29
N TYR A 68 14.59 6.03 -3.42
CA TYR A 68 14.04 4.68 -3.53
C TYR A 68 13.11 4.31 -2.37
N SER A 69 13.36 4.77 -1.14
CA SER A 69 12.50 4.47 0.02
C SER A 69 11.30 5.42 0.15
N PHE A 70 11.21 6.45 -0.70
CA PHE A 70 10.21 7.51 -0.68
C PHE A 70 9.79 7.86 -2.12
N GLY A 71 9.44 6.83 -2.89
CA GLY A 71 9.08 6.97 -4.29
C GLY A 71 7.75 7.70 -4.53
N TRP A 72 7.47 8.01 -5.80
CA TRP A 72 6.19 8.58 -6.23
C TRP A 72 5.43 7.58 -7.11
N ASN A 73 4.24 7.19 -6.65
CA ASN A 73 3.41 6.16 -7.29
C ASN A 73 2.81 6.59 -8.66
N ARG A 74 2.75 7.90 -8.95
CA ARG A 74 2.14 8.44 -10.19
C ARG A 74 0.67 8.05 -10.33
N GLY A 75 -0.05 8.08 -9.21
CA GLY A 75 -1.44 7.67 -9.16
C GLY A 75 -2.16 7.98 -7.85
N HIS A 76 -3.32 7.36 -7.69
CA HIS A 76 -4.23 7.53 -6.58
C HIS A 76 -4.39 6.23 -5.78
N ILE A 77 -4.54 6.34 -4.46
CA ILE A 77 -4.82 5.22 -3.56
C ILE A 77 -6.16 5.37 -2.84
N ARG A 78 -6.80 4.23 -2.54
CA ARG A 78 -8.02 4.12 -1.74
C ARG A 78 -8.03 2.84 -0.92
N LEU A 79 -8.74 2.85 0.20
CA LEU A 79 -8.97 1.67 1.03
C LEU A 79 -10.37 1.11 0.78
N THR A 80 -10.46 -0.21 0.65
CA THR A 80 -11.74 -0.93 0.65
C THR A 80 -12.34 -1.01 2.07
N SER A 81 -13.53 -1.59 2.18
CA SER A 81 -13.96 -2.16 3.47
C SER A 81 -13.04 -3.31 3.89
N SER A 82 -12.98 -3.59 5.21
CA SER A 82 -12.18 -4.71 5.74
C SER A 82 -12.63 -6.05 5.16
N VAL A 83 -11.68 -6.86 4.71
CA VAL A 83 -11.89 -8.21 4.17
C VAL A 83 -10.79 -9.14 4.68
N ARG A 84 -11.09 -10.44 4.83
CA ARG A 84 -10.07 -11.43 5.20
C ARG A 84 -9.15 -11.66 4.01
N GLY A 85 -7.84 -11.71 4.23
CA GLY A 85 -6.89 -12.02 3.16
C GLY A 85 -7.08 -13.43 2.58
N SER A 86 -7.59 -14.37 3.38
CA SER A 86 -7.85 -15.77 3.00
C SER A 86 -9.02 -15.97 2.03
N VAL A 87 -9.80 -14.94 1.70
CA VAL A 87 -10.89 -15.09 0.70
C VAL A 87 -10.38 -15.08 -0.75
N PHE A 88 -9.17 -14.55 -0.97
CA PHE A 88 -8.56 -14.46 -2.29
C PHE A 88 -7.68 -15.68 -2.54
N ARG A 89 -7.87 -16.32 -3.69
CA ARG A 89 -7.10 -17.47 -4.15
C ARG A 89 -5.80 -17.06 -4.82
N ASP A 90 -5.84 -15.98 -5.59
CA ASP A 90 -4.70 -15.50 -6.35
C ASP A 90 -4.70 -13.97 -6.52
N LEU A 91 -3.63 -13.45 -7.11
CA LEU A 91 -3.48 -12.02 -7.39
C LEU A 91 -4.58 -11.47 -8.32
N SER A 92 -5.11 -12.29 -9.23
CA SER A 92 -6.14 -11.83 -10.16
C SER A 92 -7.44 -11.51 -9.42
N GLU A 93 -7.83 -12.30 -8.43
CA GLU A 93 -9.04 -12.06 -7.63
C GLU A 93 -8.95 -10.79 -6.78
N VAL A 94 -7.80 -10.53 -6.14
CA VAL A 94 -7.64 -9.32 -5.32
C VAL A 94 -7.54 -8.05 -6.20
N ASN A 95 -7.01 -8.18 -7.42
CA ASN A 95 -7.06 -7.11 -8.42
C ASN A 95 -8.49 -6.85 -8.90
N GLU A 96 -9.23 -7.90 -9.22
CA GLU A 96 -10.65 -7.80 -9.60
C GLU A 96 -11.47 -7.16 -8.49
N PHE A 97 -11.23 -7.51 -7.23
CA PHE A 97 -11.89 -6.88 -6.08
C PHE A 97 -11.73 -5.35 -6.04
N CYS A 98 -10.51 -4.86 -6.25
CA CYS A 98 -10.27 -3.41 -6.38
C CYS A 98 -10.99 -2.80 -7.59
N GLY A 99 -11.00 -3.50 -8.72
CA GLY A 99 -11.70 -3.09 -9.94
C GLY A 99 -13.22 -3.01 -9.77
N VAL A 100 -13.83 -3.96 -9.06
CA VAL A 100 -15.27 -3.98 -8.77
C VAL A 100 -15.66 -2.82 -7.85
N ILE A 101 -14.83 -2.51 -6.84
CA ILE A 101 -15.16 -1.48 -5.85
C ILE A 101 -14.96 -0.06 -6.41
N PHE A 102 -13.88 0.17 -7.14
CA PHE A 102 -13.47 1.53 -7.54
C PHE A 102 -13.53 1.79 -9.05
N GLY A 103 -13.82 0.77 -9.85
CA GLY A 103 -13.97 0.85 -11.30
C GLY A 103 -12.71 0.46 -12.07
N ASN A 104 -12.78 0.61 -13.40
CA ASN A 104 -11.70 0.21 -14.30
C ASN A 104 -10.36 0.93 -13.99
N GLY A 105 -9.27 0.17 -14.08
CA GLY A 105 -7.90 0.64 -13.84
C GLY A 105 -7.45 0.60 -12.37
N TRP A 106 -8.33 0.23 -11.44
CA TRP A 106 -7.94 -0.03 -10.06
C TRP A 106 -7.46 -1.47 -9.88
N ARG A 107 -6.35 -1.63 -9.15
CA ARG A 107 -5.80 -2.94 -8.75
C ARG A 107 -5.32 -2.89 -7.30
N THR A 108 -4.95 -4.04 -6.75
CA THR A 108 -4.28 -4.05 -5.45
C THR A 108 -2.92 -3.36 -5.57
N ALA A 109 -2.60 -2.52 -4.59
CA ALA A 109 -1.33 -1.84 -4.51
C ALA A 109 -0.20 -2.82 -4.19
N THR A 110 0.99 -2.56 -4.73
CA THR A 110 2.16 -3.41 -4.54
C THR A 110 3.24 -2.70 -3.74
N PHE A 111 4.07 -3.49 -3.05
CA PHE A 111 5.29 -3.05 -2.38
C PHE A 111 6.23 -2.32 -3.34
N HIS A 112 6.20 -2.67 -4.63
CA HIS A 112 7.10 -2.13 -5.65
C HIS A 112 6.55 -0.90 -6.38
N ASP A 113 5.33 -0.47 -6.04
CA ASP A 113 4.77 0.77 -6.56
C ASP A 113 5.64 1.97 -6.12
N GLY A 114 5.67 3.02 -6.93
CA GLY A 114 6.51 4.20 -6.65
C GLY A 114 7.99 4.07 -7.01
N GLY A 115 8.40 2.98 -7.65
CA GLY A 115 9.79 2.77 -8.07
C GLY A 115 10.58 1.79 -7.18
N GLY A 116 9.87 1.01 -6.36
CA GLY A 116 10.44 0.10 -5.36
C GLY A 116 10.56 0.75 -3.98
N GLY A 117 10.81 -0.07 -2.95
CA GLY A 117 11.07 0.41 -1.59
C GLY A 117 10.01 0.01 -0.55
N TRP A 118 10.24 0.39 0.70
CA TRP A 118 9.37 0.03 1.82
C TRP A 118 8.19 0.99 2.01
N ASN A 119 8.20 2.10 1.27
CA ASN A 119 7.20 3.15 1.34
C ASN A 119 7.14 3.90 0.01
N TYR A 120 5.99 4.52 -0.28
CA TYR A 120 5.87 5.51 -1.35
C TYR A 120 4.81 6.55 -1.02
N TYR A 121 4.89 7.68 -1.74
CA TYR A 121 3.87 8.71 -1.78
C TYR A 121 2.89 8.46 -2.92
N SER A 122 1.62 8.74 -2.68
CA SER A 122 0.55 8.72 -3.70
C SER A 122 -0.51 9.76 -3.36
N TYR A 123 -1.27 10.22 -4.36
CA TYR A 123 -2.47 11.01 -4.07
C TYR A 123 -3.48 10.16 -3.31
N GLY A 124 -4.02 10.69 -2.21
CA GLY A 124 -4.89 9.96 -1.31
C GLY A 124 -5.27 10.78 -0.09
N ASN A 125 -6.32 10.31 0.60
CA ASN A 125 -6.64 10.73 1.95
C ASN A 125 -7.27 9.53 2.68
N ILE A 126 -6.48 8.49 2.89
CA ILE A 126 -6.92 7.24 3.52
C ILE A 126 -6.87 7.35 5.04
N SER A 127 -7.71 6.57 5.74
CA SER A 127 -7.65 6.47 7.21
C SER A 127 -6.31 5.87 7.67
N SER A 128 -5.80 6.36 8.79
CA SER A 128 -4.62 5.84 9.48
C SER A 128 -4.93 4.86 10.61
N ASP A 129 -6.19 4.52 10.84
CA ASP A 129 -6.65 3.78 12.03
C ASP A 129 -6.29 2.28 11.97
N LYS A 130 -6.10 1.75 10.77
CA LYS A 130 -5.85 0.32 10.54
C LYS A 130 -4.64 0.13 9.61
N ARG A 131 -4.04 -1.05 9.74
CA ARG A 131 -3.19 -1.61 8.69
C ARG A 131 -4.06 -2.04 7.51
N PHE A 132 -3.46 -2.20 6.35
CA PHE A 132 -4.12 -2.64 5.12
C PHE A 132 -3.24 -3.62 4.36
N TRP A 133 -3.87 -4.53 3.62
CA TRP A 133 -3.19 -5.49 2.77
C TRP A 133 -2.57 -4.80 1.57
N VAL A 134 -1.34 -5.19 1.22
CA VAL A 134 -0.63 -4.83 -0.02
C VAL A 134 0.01 -6.08 -0.60
N HIS A 135 0.22 -6.11 -1.91
CA HIS A 135 0.86 -7.23 -2.60
C HIS A 135 2.39 -7.09 -2.69
N VAL A 136 3.13 -8.20 -2.75
CA VAL A 136 4.56 -8.26 -3.09
C VAL A 136 4.75 -9.19 -4.26
N ASN A 137 5.33 -8.67 -5.34
CA ASN A 137 5.41 -9.39 -6.62
C ASN A 137 6.46 -10.51 -6.64
N ASP A 138 7.49 -10.40 -5.80
CA ASP A 138 8.71 -11.22 -5.84
C ASP A 138 8.94 -12.03 -4.54
N GLN A 139 7.92 -12.08 -3.67
CA GLN A 139 7.97 -12.81 -2.40
C GLN A 139 6.66 -13.52 -2.11
N ASP A 140 6.75 -14.65 -1.41
CA ASP A 140 5.59 -15.39 -0.94
C ASP A 140 5.05 -14.86 0.41
N ALA A 141 4.69 -13.57 0.45
CA ALA A 141 4.30 -12.89 1.67
C ALA A 141 2.80 -12.58 1.77
N ASN A 142 2.01 -12.93 0.76
CA ASN A 142 0.57 -12.66 0.69
C ASN A 142 -0.28 -13.89 0.96
N CYS A 143 -1.52 -13.66 1.39
CA CYS A 143 -2.47 -14.73 1.69
C CYS A 143 -2.95 -15.50 0.46
N TRP A 144 -2.85 -14.87 -0.71
CA TRP A 144 -3.31 -15.35 -2.01
C TRP A 144 -2.16 -15.84 -2.91
N ASN A 145 -1.08 -16.32 -2.30
CA ASN A 145 0.06 -16.90 -3.01
C ASN A 145 0.14 -18.44 -2.80
N ARG A 146 -0.92 -19.05 -2.26
CA ARG A 146 -0.94 -20.41 -1.71
C ARG A 146 -1.62 -21.41 -2.62
#